data_AF-A0A6P0U006-F1
#
_entry.id   AF-A0A6P0U006-F1
#
_cell.length_a   1.000
_cell.length_b   1.000
_cell.length_c   1.000
_cell.angle_alpha   90.00
_cell.angle_beta   90.00
_cell.angle_gamma   90.00
#
_symmetry.space_group_name_H-M   'P 1'
#
loop_
_entity.id
_entity.type
_entity.pdbx_description
1 polymer ?
#
loop_
_entity_poly.entity_id
_entity_poly.type
_entity_poly.pdbx_seq_one_letter_code
_entity_poly.pdbx_strand_id
1 'polypeptide(L)' 'MVIADIYDALTAGDRPYKQGLPVEAALRIMHYEAAQNKINSNFLELFEQREVFSILGHSK' A
#
# COMPACT_ATOMS: atom_id res chain seq x y z
N MET A 1 5.33 -0.74 -10.88
CA MET A 1 4.79 0.63 -10.83
C MET A 1 3.47 0.64 -10.07
N VAL A 2 2.38 0.12 -10.64
CA VAL A 2 1.01 0.20 -10.08
C VAL A 2 0.86 -0.07 -8.58
N ILE A 3 1.42 -1.16 -8.02
CA ILE A 3 1.30 -1.45 -6.57
C ILE A 3 1.94 -0.35 -5.71
N ALA A 4 3.13 0.11 -6.09
CA ALA A 4 3.84 1.15 -5.35
C ALA A 4 3.11 2.49 -5.44
N ASP A 5 2.57 2.84 -6.61
CA ASP A 5 1.81 4.07 -6.82
C ASP A 5 0.52 4.07 -5.99
N ILE A 6 -0.18 2.94 -5.89
CA ILE A 6 -1.37 2.78 -5.06
C ILE A 6 -1.00 2.90 -3.58
N TYR A 7 0.05 2.21 -3.14
CA TYR A 7 0.51 2.28 -1.75
C TYR A 7 0.90 3.71 -1.36
N ASP A 8 1.67 4.39 -2.22
CA ASP A 8 2.08 5.77 -2.01
C ASP A 8 0.86 6.69 -1.92
N ALA A 9 -0.10 6.59 -2.85
CA ALA A 9 -1.33 7.41 -2.80
C ALA A 9 -2.19 7.17 -1.55
N LEU A 10 -2.14 5.98 -0.95
CA LEU A 10 -2.85 5.63 0.28
C LEU A 10 -2.14 6.12 1.54
N THR A 11 -0.80 6.14 1.53
CA THR A 11 0.04 6.49 2.69
C THR A 11 0.58 7.92 2.64
N ALA A 12 0.46 8.60 1.50
CA ALA A 12 0.80 10.01 1.34
C ALA A 12 -0.06 10.88 2.26
N GLY A 13 0.63 11.72 3.03
CA GLY A 13 0.05 12.79 3.85
C GLY A 13 -0.05 14.12 3.12
N ASP A 14 0.00 14.12 1.80
CA ASP A 14 0.00 15.32 0.93
C ASP A 14 -1.33 16.09 0.97
N ARG A 15 -2.36 15.52 1.58
CA ARG A 15 -3.69 16.11 1.70
C ARG A 15 -3.77 16.96 2.98
N PRO A 16 -4.05 18.28 2.89
CA PRO A 16 -4.02 19.22 4.03
C PRO A 16 -4.91 18.84 5.22
N TYR A 17 -5.92 17.98 5.01
CA TYR A 17 -6.96 17.64 5.97
C TYR A 17 -7.03 16.16 6.30
N LYS A 18 -6.15 15.32 5.72
CA LYS A 18 -6.23 13.87 5.90
C LYS A 18 -4.82 13.28 5.97
N GLN A 19 -4.49 12.76 7.14
CA GLN A 19 -3.27 12.00 7.34
C GLN A 19 -3.28 10.75 6.44
N GLY A 20 -2.11 10.38 5.96
CA GLY A 20 -1.90 9.12 5.25
C GLY A 20 -2.35 7.93 6.09
N LEU A 21 -2.78 6.86 5.43
CA LEU A 21 -3.18 5.65 6.13
C LEU A 21 -1.95 4.95 6.75
N PRO A 22 -2.08 4.34 7.94
CA PRO A 22 -1.04 3.46 8.46
C PRO A 22 -0.86 2.24 7.53
N VAL A 23 0.30 1.60 7.63
CA VAL A 23 0.71 0.49 6.77
C VAL A 23 -0.35 -0.61 6.73
N GLU A 24 -0.87 -1.04 7.87
CA GLU A 24 -1.83 -2.14 7.91
C GLU A 24 -3.16 -1.76 7.26
N ALA A 25 -3.58 -0.49 7.39
CA ALA A 25 -4.79 -0.01 6.73
C ALA A 25 -4.62 0.06 5.20
N ALA A 26 -3.47 0.53 4.71
CA ALA A 26 -3.17 0.56 3.29
C ALA A 26 -3.08 -0.85 2.69
N LEU A 27 -2.36 -1.76 3.34
CA LEU A 27 -2.25 -3.17 2.91
C LEU A 27 -3.63 -3.86 2.90
N ARG A 28 -4.46 -3.62 3.92
CA ARG A 28 -5.84 -4.16 3.96
C ARG A 28 -6.68 -3.70 2.77
N ILE A 29 -6.59 -2.43 2.38
CA ILE A 29 -7.30 -1.90 1.19
C ILE A 29 -6.77 -2.59 -0.07
N MET A 30 -5.46 -2.72 -0.23
CA MET A 30 -4.89 -3.40 -1.39
C MET A 30 -5.28 -4.88 -1.47
N HIS A 31 -5.30 -5.60 -0.34
CA HIS A 31 -5.80 -6.98 -0.30
C HIS A 31 -7.25 -7.09 -0.75
N TYR A 32 -8.10 -6.14 -0.34
CA TYR A 32 -9.48 -6.09 -0.80
C TYR A 32 -9.57 -5.87 -2.31
N GLU A 33 -8.79 -4.94 -2.87
CA GLU A 33 -8.76 -4.69 -4.32
C GLU A 33 -8.18 -5.88 -5.10
N ALA A 34 -7.20 -6.60 -4.53
CA ALA A 34 -6.64 -7.82 -5.10
C ALA A 34 -7.66 -8.96 -5.13
N ALA A 35 -8.45 -9.12 -4.06
CA ALA A 35 -9.55 -10.09 -4.01
C ALA A 35 -10.66 -9.80 -5.04
N GLN A 36 -10.81 -8.53 -5.45
CA GLN A 36 -11.69 -8.13 -6.54
C GLN A 36 -11.03 -8.23 -7.94
N ASN A 37 -9.85 -8.84 -8.06
CA ASN A 37 -9.04 -8.94 -9.28
C ASN A 37 -8.70 -7.58 -9.93
N LYS A 38 -8.72 -6.49 -9.17
CA LYS A 38 -8.37 -5.15 -9.69
C LYS A 38 -6.87 -4.89 -9.68
N ILE A 39 -6.14 -5.56 -8.79
CA ILE A 39 -4.68 -5.56 -8.74
C ILE A 39 -4.15 -6.99 -8.63
N ASN A 40 -2.93 -7.22 -9.11
CA ASN A 40 -2.31 -8.54 -9.11
C ASN A 40 -1.85 -8.93 -7.69
N SER A 41 -2.44 -10.00 -7.15
CA SER A 41 -2.16 -10.51 -5.81
C SER A 41 -0.71 -10.93 -5.61
N ASN A 42 -0.06 -11.51 -6.63
CA ASN A 42 1.31 -12.01 -6.51
C ASN A 42 2.32 -10.85 -6.38
N PHE A 43 2.05 -9.72 -7.04
CA PHE A 43 2.88 -8.52 -6.87
C PHE A 43 2.64 -7.82 -5.54
N LEU A 44 1.41 -7.83 -5.03
CA LEU A 44 1.11 -7.36 -3.68
C LEU A 44 1.85 -8.21 -2.63
N GLU A 45 1.79 -9.53 -2.77
CA GLU A 45 2.48 -10.46 -1.88
C GLU A 45 4.00 -10.23 -1.90
N LEU A 46 4.60 -10.10 -3.08
CA LEU A 46 6.02 -9.79 -3.20
C LEU A 46 6.38 -8.43 -2.56
N PHE A 47 5.54 -7.42 -2.72
CA PHE A 47 5.73 -6.10 -2.10
C PHE A 47 5.76 -6.19 -0.57
N GLU A 48 4.88 -6.99 0.02
CA GLU A 48 4.86 -7.23 1.46
C GLU A 48 6.01 -8.09 1.96
N GLN A 49 6.31 -9.19 1.28
CA GLN A 49 7.42 -10.09 1.64
C GLN A 49 8.77 -9.37 1.64
N ARG A 50 8.94 -8.37 0.76
CA ARG A 50 10.14 -7.55 0.66
C ARG A 50 10.09 -6.31 1.55
N GLU A 51 9.00 -6.11 2.29
CA GLU A 51 8.76 -4.93 3.12
C GLU A 51 9.11 -3.63 2.40
N VAL A 52 8.70 -3.49 1.12
CA VAL A 52 9.13 -2.37 0.27
C VAL A 52 8.75 -1.02 0.88
N PHE A 53 7.68 -0.97 1.66
CA PHE A 53 7.26 0.21 2.42
C PHE A 53 8.28 0.68 3.47
N SER A 54 9.19 -0.18 3.94
CA SER A 54 10.26 0.19 4.87
C SER A 54 11.25 1.21 4.27
N ILE A 55 11.36 1.26 2.94
CA ILE A 55 12.18 2.26 2.22
C ILE A 55 11.65 3.67 2.45
N LEU A 56 10.34 3.81 2.70
CA LEU A 56 9.68 5.07 3.05
C LEU A 56 9.73 5.37 4.55
N GLY A 57 10.42 4.54 5.34
CA GLY A 57 10.46 4.64 6.80
C GLY A 57 9.19 4.13 7.49
N HIS A 58 8.28 3.48 6.75
CA HIS A 58 7.07 2.91 7.33
C HIS A 58 7.34 1.53 7.95
N SER A 59 6.62 1.18 9.01
CA SER A 59 6.72 -0.11 9.68
C SER A 59 5.32 -0.66 9.96
N LYS A 60 5.17 -1.98 9.95
CA LYS A 60 3.96 -2.67 10.43
C LYS A 60 3.82 -2.55 11.94
#